data_AF-A0A385SSI6-F1
#
_entry.id   AF-A0A385SSI6-F1
#
_cell.length_a   1.000
_cell.length_b   1.000
_cell.length_c   1.000
_cell.angle_alpha   90.00
_cell.angle_beta   90.00
_cell.angle_gamma   90.00
#
_symmetry.space_group_name_H-M   'P 1'
#
loop_
_entity.id
_entity.type
_entity.pdbx_description
1 polymer ?
#
loop_
_entity_poly.entity_id
_entity_poly.type
_entity_poly.pdbx_seq_one_letter_code
_entity_poly.pdbx_strand_id
1 'polypeptide(L)'
;MIFLKDIWHKLRPVALYGVLMAVLVFALKWLQWKYLITDNASDVYVGLIAVFFTLLGTWVATQFAKPKIQTVVVEKEIYRDQPGDSALNETELKKLNLTTREYEVLQLLTQGYTNAEIADKLYLSLSTVKTHVSNLFVKMDVKNRTQALEKANRLKLTPQANSYFGMKSPKSGNFGT
;
A
#
# COMPACT_ATOMS: atom_id res chain seq x y z
N MET A 1 34.72 -39.49 -59.36
CA MET A 1 34.43 -38.08 -58.98
C MET A 1 33.75 -37.25 -60.09
N ILE A 2 33.72 -37.69 -61.35
CA ILE A 2 33.10 -36.95 -62.48
C ILE A 2 31.56 -37.11 -62.50
N PHE A 3 31.05 -38.28 -62.14
CA PHE A 3 29.62 -38.62 -62.18
C PHE A 3 28.75 -37.79 -61.20
N LEU A 4 29.28 -37.46 -60.01
CA LEU A 4 28.56 -36.59 -59.04
C LEU A 4 28.42 -35.15 -59.53
N LYS A 5 29.42 -34.64 -60.27
CA LYS A 5 29.44 -33.24 -60.73
C LYS A 5 28.38 -33.02 -61.81
N ASP A 6 28.18 -34.02 -62.67
CA ASP A 6 27.22 -33.97 -63.78
C ASP A 6 25.76 -34.04 -63.29
N ILE A 7 25.51 -34.89 -62.27
CA ILE A 7 24.24 -34.95 -61.53
C ILE A 7 23.94 -33.61 -60.85
N TRP A 8 24.94 -32.99 -60.21
CA TRP A 8 24.77 -31.69 -59.56
C TRP A 8 24.33 -30.58 -60.55
N HIS A 9 24.84 -30.57 -61.77
CA HIS A 9 24.44 -29.57 -62.77
C HIS A 9 23.01 -29.77 -63.27
N LYS A 10 22.53 -31.00 -63.43
CA LYS A 10 21.12 -31.29 -63.78
C LYS A 10 20.15 -31.02 -62.63
N LEU A 11 20.57 -31.17 -61.37
CA LEU A 11 19.71 -30.92 -60.21
C LEU A 11 19.67 -29.46 -59.76
N ARG A 12 20.63 -28.62 -60.14
CA ARG A 12 20.63 -27.16 -59.82
C ARG A 12 19.28 -26.46 -60.10
N PRO A 13 18.65 -26.60 -61.29
CA PRO A 13 17.35 -25.98 -61.52
C PRO A 13 16.25 -26.55 -60.62
N VAL A 14 16.21 -27.87 -60.41
CA VAL A 14 15.22 -28.52 -59.53
C VAL A 14 15.35 -28.05 -58.08
N ALA A 15 16.58 -27.92 -57.58
CA ALA A 15 16.86 -27.36 -56.26
C ALA A 15 16.42 -25.90 -56.16
N LEU A 16 16.59 -25.12 -57.24
CA LEU A 16 16.18 -23.72 -57.29
C LEU A 16 14.65 -23.57 -57.22
N TYR A 17 13.90 -24.44 -57.92
CA TYR A 17 12.44 -24.50 -57.78
C TYR A 17 12.00 -24.94 -56.39
N GLY A 18 12.72 -25.87 -55.76
CA GLY A 18 12.46 -26.29 -54.37
C GLY A 18 12.66 -25.16 -53.36
N VAL A 19 13.75 -24.40 -53.49
CA VAL A 19 14.02 -23.22 -52.66
C VAL A 19 12.98 -22.14 -52.90
N LEU A 20 12.62 -21.89 -54.16
CA LEU A 20 11.57 -20.93 -54.51
C LEU A 20 10.22 -21.29 -53.88
N MET A 21 9.84 -22.57 -53.91
CA MET A 21 8.62 -23.06 -53.26
C MET A 21 8.68 -22.93 -51.73
N ALA A 22 9.82 -23.25 -51.11
CA ALA A 22 9.99 -23.08 -49.66
C ALA A 22 9.85 -21.61 -49.23
N VAL A 23 10.45 -20.69 -49.99
CA VAL A 23 10.34 -19.24 -49.77
C VAL A 23 8.90 -18.76 -49.96
N LEU A 24 8.21 -19.24 -51.01
CA LEU A 24 6.82 -18.89 -51.27
C LEU A 24 5.91 -19.34 -50.13
N VAL A 25 6.03 -20.59 -49.69
CA VAL A 25 5.24 -21.13 -48.55
C VAL A 25 5.55 -20.36 -47.27
N PHE A 26 6.83 -20.06 -47.01
CA PHE A 26 7.23 -19.28 -45.85
C PHE A 26 6.61 -17.87 -45.87
N ALA A 27 6.66 -17.19 -47.02
CA ALA A 27 6.04 -15.88 -47.20
C ALA A 27 4.51 -15.92 -47.01
N LEU A 28 3.84 -16.96 -47.51
CA LEU A 28 2.40 -17.15 -47.32
C LEU A 28 2.05 -17.38 -45.85
N LYS A 29 2.82 -18.20 -45.11
CA LYS A 29 2.61 -18.38 -43.67
C LYS A 29 2.89 -17.11 -42.88
N TRP A 30 3.90 -16.33 -43.28
CA TRP A 30 4.20 -15.03 -42.67
C TRP A 30 3.06 -14.02 -42.88
N LEU A 31 2.49 -13.98 -44.09
CA LEU A 31 1.36 -13.11 -44.42
C LEU A 31 0.09 -13.53 -43.67
N GLN A 32 -0.17 -14.84 -43.55
CA GLN A 32 -1.26 -15.38 -42.74
C GLN A 32 -1.09 -15.02 -41.28
N TRP A 33 0.10 -15.14 -40.69
CA TRP A 33 0.33 -14.76 -39.29
C TRP A 33 -0.02 -13.29 -39.06
N LYS A 34 0.39 -12.39 -39.97
CA LYS A 34 0.06 -10.97 -39.88
C LYS A 34 -1.45 -10.71 -40.01
N TYR A 35 -2.15 -11.39 -40.90
CA TYR A 35 -3.59 -11.21 -41.13
C TYR A 35 -4.46 -11.82 -40.02
N LEU A 36 -4.06 -12.97 -39.47
CA LEU A 36 -4.77 -13.68 -38.39
C LEU A 36 -4.73 -12.89 -37.06
N ILE A 37 -3.66 -12.12 -36.83
CA ILE A 37 -3.60 -11.14 -35.73
C ILE A 37 -4.54 -9.95 -35.97
N THR A 38 -4.87 -9.61 -37.22
CA THR A 38 -5.67 -8.40 -37.53
C THR A 38 -7.18 -8.66 -37.42
N ASP A 39 -7.68 -9.81 -37.90
CA ASP A 39 -9.13 -10.12 -37.83
C ASP A 39 -9.60 -10.52 -36.43
N ASN A 40 -8.75 -11.22 -35.66
CA ASN A 40 -9.04 -11.59 -34.26
C ASN A 40 -8.26 -10.72 -33.26
N ALA A 41 -7.86 -9.52 -33.67
CA ALA A 41 -7.04 -8.61 -32.87
C ALA A 41 -7.68 -8.38 -31.49
N SER A 42 -9.00 -8.16 -31.45
CA SER A 42 -9.74 -7.90 -30.21
C SER A 42 -9.59 -9.04 -29.21
N ASP A 43 -9.74 -10.29 -29.66
CA ASP A 43 -9.75 -11.46 -28.77
C ASP A 43 -8.35 -11.75 -28.24
N VAL A 44 -7.33 -11.53 -29.08
CA VAL A 44 -5.92 -11.64 -28.68
C VAL A 44 -5.55 -10.53 -27.69
N TYR A 45 -5.99 -9.28 -27.91
CA TYR A 45 -5.76 -8.18 -26.97
C TYR A 45 -6.46 -8.44 -25.63
N VAL A 46 -7.71 -8.88 -25.63
CA VAL A 46 -8.46 -9.22 -24.41
C VAL A 46 -7.76 -10.37 -23.66
N GLY A 47 -7.27 -11.39 -24.37
CA GLY A 47 -6.49 -12.48 -23.78
C GLY A 47 -5.19 -12.00 -23.14
N LEU A 48 -4.42 -11.15 -23.82
CA LEU A 48 -3.18 -10.58 -23.29
C LEU A 48 -3.43 -9.69 -22.07
N ILE A 49 -4.48 -8.85 -22.11
CA ILE A 49 -4.89 -8.02 -20.99
C ILE A 49 -5.31 -8.90 -19.80
N ALA A 50 -6.09 -9.96 -20.03
CA ALA A 50 -6.51 -10.88 -18.97
C ALA A 50 -5.33 -11.58 -18.29
N VAL A 51 -4.34 -12.04 -19.07
CA VAL A 51 -3.10 -12.63 -18.53
C VAL A 51 -2.32 -11.58 -17.73
N PHE A 52 -2.16 -10.37 -18.28
CA PHE A 52 -1.49 -9.26 -17.59
C PHE A 52 -2.16 -8.94 -16.25
N PHE A 53 -3.49 -8.78 -16.22
CA PHE A 53 -4.25 -8.49 -15.00
C PHE A 53 -4.26 -9.67 -14.02
N THR A 54 -4.24 -10.92 -14.49
CA THR A 54 -4.17 -12.10 -13.61
C THR A 54 -2.81 -12.19 -12.92
N LEU A 55 -1.72 -11.97 -13.68
CA LEU A 55 -0.37 -11.90 -13.12
C LEU A 55 -0.21 -10.71 -12.18
N LEU A 56 -0.66 -9.52 -12.62
CA LEU A 56 -0.59 -8.31 -11.83
C LEU A 56 -1.43 -8.44 -10.55
N GLY A 57 -2.67 -8.93 -10.64
CA GLY A 57 -3.56 -9.12 -9.50
C GLY A 57 -3.01 -10.14 -8.50
N THR A 58 -2.49 -11.27 -8.99
CA THR A 58 -1.84 -12.29 -8.14
C THR A 58 -0.61 -11.72 -7.44
N TRP A 59 0.22 -10.94 -8.13
CA TRP A 59 1.41 -10.31 -7.57
C TRP A 59 1.06 -9.19 -6.57
N VAL A 60 0.14 -8.29 -6.94
CA VAL A 60 -0.35 -7.18 -6.12
C VAL A 60 -1.02 -7.70 -4.84
N ALA A 61 -1.82 -8.77 -4.93
CA ALA A 61 -2.40 -9.43 -3.77
C ALA A 61 -1.31 -9.83 -2.78
N THR A 62 -0.22 -10.44 -3.24
CA THR A 62 0.92 -10.79 -2.36
C THR A 62 1.74 -9.59 -1.89
N GLN A 63 1.74 -8.48 -2.63
CA GLN A 63 2.47 -7.26 -2.28
C GLN A 63 1.81 -6.49 -1.13
N PHE A 64 0.47 -6.46 -1.07
CA PHE A 64 -0.29 -5.79 0.00
C PHE A 64 -0.75 -6.74 1.12
N ALA A 65 -0.77 -8.06 0.89
CA ALA A 65 -1.08 -9.06 1.91
C ALA A 65 0.07 -9.33 2.91
N LYS A 66 1.19 -8.60 2.82
CA LYS A 66 2.16 -8.54 3.92
C LYS A 66 1.79 -7.35 4.82
N PRO A 67 1.05 -7.54 5.93
CA PRO A 67 0.95 -6.50 6.94
C PRO A 67 2.37 -6.24 7.45
N LYS A 68 3.00 -5.19 6.93
CA LYS A 68 4.27 -4.65 7.43
C LYS A 68 3.98 -3.83 8.69
N ILE A 69 3.33 -4.46 9.68
CA ILE A 69 3.42 -3.98 11.05
C ILE A 69 4.71 -4.60 11.56
N GLN A 70 5.76 -3.79 11.51
CA GLN A 70 7.02 -4.09 12.16
C GLN A 70 6.71 -4.34 13.65
N THR A 71 6.56 -5.60 14.02
CA THR A 71 6.84 -6.07 15.38
C THR A 71 8.33 -5.87 15.55
N VAL A 72 8.72 -4.64 15.86
CA VAL A 72 10.02 -4.39 16.48
C VAL A 72 9.90 -5.06 17.84
N VAL A 73 10.37 -6.29 17.88
CA VAL A 73 10.96 -6.92 19.05
C VAL A 73 12.05 -5.94 19.51
N VAL A 74 11.67 -4.91 20.25
CA VAL A 74 12.60 -4.17 21.10
C VAL A 74 12.57 -4.92 22.42
N GLU A 75 13.32 -6.01 22.43
CA GLU A 75 13.95 -6.47 23.64
C GLU A 75 14.91 -5.36 24.07
N LYS A 76 14.44 -4.51 24.97
CA LYS A 76 15.33 -3.67 25.75
C LYS A 76 14.81 -3.69 27.17
N GLU A 77 15.53 -4.46 27.98
CA GLU A 77 15.38 -4.52 29.43
C GLU A 77 15.14 -3.13 30.00
N ILE A 78 13.99 -2.95 30.65
CA ILE A 78 13.68 -1.73 31.39
C ILE A 78 14.33 -1.88 32.75
N TYR A 79 15.47 -1.22 32.95
CA TYR A 79 15.91 -0.81 34.28
C TYR A 79 15.64 0.69 34.45
N ARG A 80 14.60 1.03 35.21
CA ARG A 80 14.67 2.13 36.18
C ARG A 80 13.63 1.95 37.27
N ASP A 81 14.16 1.48 38.39
CA ASP A 81 13.64 1.57 39.74
C ASP A 81 13.30 3.04 40.09
N GLN A 82 12.05 3.30 40.51
CA GLN A 82 11.72 4.31 41.52
C GLN A 82 10.26 4.18 42.00
N PRO A 83 10.03 4.01 43.31
CA PRO A 83 8.70 3.93 43.92
C PRO A 83 8.18 5.35 44.17
N GLY A 84 6.96 5.65 43.76
CA GLY A 84 6.35 6.96 44.04
C GLY A 84 5.03 7.19 43.32
N ASP A 85 3.94 6.82 44.00
CA ASP A 85 2.61 7.43 43.95
C ASP A 85 2.16 8.09 42.63
N SER A 86 1.62 7.29 41.72
CA SER A 86 0.49 7.68 40.87
C SER A 86 -0.07 6.44 40.18
N ALA A 87 -1.15 5.89 40.75
CA ALA A 87 -1.90 4.77 40.19
C ALA A 87 -2.65 5.18 38.90
N LEU A 88 -1.91 5.38 37.81
CA LEU A 88 -2.44 5.32 36.45
C LEU A 88 -2.07 3.95 35.88
N ASN A 89 -3.09 3.21 35.45
CA ASN A 89 -3.00 1.79 35.10
C ASN A 89 -2.03 1.52 33.92
N GLU A 90 -0.74 1.42 34.20
CA GLU A 90 0.31 1.03 33.24
C GLU A 90 -0.01 -0.30 32.54
N THR A 91 -0.80 -1.14 33.19
CA THR A 91 -1.34 -2.42 32.69
C THR A 91 -2.27 -2.27 31.48
N GLU A 92 -3.04 -1.18 31.38
CA GLU A 92 -3.96 -0.95 30.25
C GLU A 92 -3.26 -0.20 29.11
N LEU A 93 -2.30 0.68 29.42
CA LEU A 93 -1.42 1.30 28.42
C LEU A 93 -0.55 0.26 27.70
N LYS A 94 -0.05 -0.75 28.43
CA LYS A 94 0.69 -1.90 27.88
C LYS A 94 -0.15 -2.77 26.93
N LYS A 95 -1.47 -2.86 27.10
CA LYS A 95 -2.35 -3.67 26.21
C LYS A 95 -2.52 -3.07 24.82
N LEU A 96 -2.48 -1.74 24.71
CA LEU A 96 -2.78 -1.04 23.45
C LEU A 96 -1.57 -0.85 22.53
N ASN A 97 -0.34 -1.14 23.00
CA ASN A 97 0.90 -0.99 22.21
C ASN A 97 0.99 0.36 21.47
N LEU A 98 0.57 1.43 22.14
CA LEU A 98 0.67 2.79 21.59
C LEU A 98 2.13 3.23 21.58
N THR A 99 2.55 3.81 20.46
CA THR A 99 3.84 4.48 20.34
C THR A 99 3.82 5.79 21.13
N THR A 100 5.00 6.30 21.50
CA THR A 100 5.14 7.59 22.20
C THR A 100 4.38 8.72 21.49
N ARG A 101 4.47 8.78 20.15
CA ARG A 101 3.78 9.81 19.35
C ARG A 101 2.26 9.66 19.36
N GLU A 102 1.74 8.43 19.31
CA GLU A 102 0.31 8.18 19.40
C GLU A 102 -0.25 8.54 20.78
N TYR A 103 0.54 8.32 21.84
CA TYR A 103 0.18 8.72 23.19
C TYR A 103 0.16 10.25 23.36
N GLU A 104 1.17 10.97 22.84
CA GLU A 104 1.18 12.44 22.81
C GLU A 104 -0.04 12.99 22.06
N VAL A 105 -0.37 12.41 20.90
CA VAL A 105 -1.57 12.78 20.14
C VAL A 105 -2.83 12.50 20.94
N LEU A 106 -2.94 11.35 21.61
CA LEU A 106 -4.08 11.01 22.46
C LEU A 106 -4.27 12.03 23.59
N GLN A 107 -3.19 12.44 24.27
CA GLN A 107 -3.24 13.45 25.32
C GLN A 107 -3.75 14.81 24.81
N LEU A 108 -3.34 15.23 23.62
CA LEU A 108 -3.82 16.49 23.06
C LEU A 108 -5.25 16.38 22.52
N LEU A 109 -5.64 15.20 22.03
CA LEU A 109 -7.02 14.92 21.65
C LEU A 109 -7.97 15.03 22.85
N THR A 110 -7.57 14.47 24.01
CA THR A 110 -8.35 14.54 25.25
C THR A 110 -8.44 15.95 25.81
N GLN A 111 -7.42 16.78 25.59
CA GLN A 111 -7.47 18.22 25.92
C GLN A 111 -8.35 19.04 24.96
N GLY A 112 -8.93 18.43 23.91
CA GLY A 112 -9.83 19.13 22.98
C GLY A 112 -9.12 19.91 21.86
N TYR A 113 -7.86 19.59 21.56
CA TYR A 113 -7.15 20.20 20.43
C TYR A 113 -7.57 19.62 19.08
N THR A 114 -7.70 20.48 18.08
CA THR A 114 -7.91 20.08 16.68
C THR A 114 -6.63 19.51 16.08
N ASN A 115 -6.73 18.75 14.99
CA ASN A 115 -5.55 18.16 14.35
C ASN A 115 -4.54 19.23 13.86
N ALA A 116 -5.01 20.44 13.55
CA ALA A 116 -4.15 21.58 13.20
C ALA A 116 -3.38 22.10 14.41
N GLU A 117 -4.05 22.31 15.54
CA GLU A 117 -3.38 22.76 16.77
C GLU A 117 -2.43 21.68 17.33
N ILE A 118 -2.74 20.40 17.13
CA ILE A 118 -1.85 19.28 17.48
C ILE A 118 -0.61 19.28 16.60
N ALA A 119 -0.76 19.55 15.30
CA ALA A 119 0.36 19.68 14.36
C ALA A 119 1.32 20.80 14.79
N ASP A 120 0.78 21.96 15.17
CA ASP A 120 1.56 23.09 15.66
C ASP A 120 2.30 22.76 16.97
N LYS A 121 1.64 22.08 17.91
CA LYS A 121 2.22 21.72 19.21
C LYS A 121 3.29 20.64 19.13
N LEU A 122 3.14 19.68 18.23
CA LEU A 122 4.09 18.59 18.03
C LEU A 122 5.16 18.91 16.99
N TYR A 123 5.11 20.10 16.37
CA TYR A 123 5.97 20.50 15.26
C TYR A 123 5.93 19.50 14.09
N LEU A 124 4.73 19.01 13.78
CA LEU A 124 4.47 18.04 12.71
C LEU A 124 3.56 18.65 11.64
N SER A 125 3.56 18.09 10.43
CA SER A 125 2.58 18.48 9.41
C SER A 125 1.17 17.97 9.78
N LEU A 126 0.14 18.69 9.33
CA LEU A 126 -1.26 18.26 9.49
C LEU A 126 -1.52 16.86 8.92
N SER A 127 -0.88 16.51 7.80
CA SER A 127 -0.98 15.17 7.20
C SER A 127 -0.41 14.10 8.13
N THR A 128 0.76 14.35 8.73
CA THR A 128 1.41 13.44 9.67
C THR A 128 0.55 13.21 10.92
N VAL A 129 -0.04 14.28 11.47
CA VAL A 129 -0.98 14.16 12.60
C VAL A 129 -2.21 13.35 12.23
N LYS A 130 -2.82 13.57 11.06
CA LYS A 130 -3.96 12.75 10.59
C LYS A 130 -3.59 11.27 10.51
N THR A 131 -2.38 10.95 10.04
CA THR A 131 -1.87 9.58 10.02
C THR A 131 -1.72 9.00 11.43
N HIS A 132 -1.12 9.75 12.36
CA HIS A 132 -0.99 9.31 13.76
C HIS A 132 -2.36 9.11 14.43
N VAL A 133 -3.33 9.99 14.19
CA VAL A 133 -4.71 9.85 14.71
C VAL A 133 -5.39 8.61 14.13
N SER A 134 -5.23 8.36 12.82
CA SER A 134 -5.79 7.17 12.18
C SER A 134 -5.20 5.88 12.76
N ASN A 135 -3.88 5.82 12.93
CA ASN A 135 -3.20 4.66 13.51
C ASN A 135 -3.58 4.46 14.99
N LEU A 136 -3.69 5.55 15.75
CA LEU A 136 -4.20 5.55 17.11
C LEU A 136 -5.61 4.95 17.16
N PHE A 137 -6.52 5.36 16.28
CA PHE A 137 -7.89 4.83 16.24
C PHE A 137 -7.95 3.34 15.92
N VAL A 138 -7.12 2.88 14.99
CA VAL A 138 -6.99 1.44 14.68
C VAL A 138 -6.49 0.67 15.90
N LYS A 139 -5.44 1.14 16.57
CA LYS A 139 -4.88 0.48 17.76
C LYS A 139 -5.82 0.51 18.95
N MET A 140 -6.57 1.60 19.09
CA MET A 140 -7.60 1.74 20.10
C MET A 140 -8.90 1.04 19.71
N ASP A 141 -9.02 0.43 18.53
CA ASP A 141 -10.26 -0.20 18.04
C ASP A 141 -11.49 0.73 18.20
N VAL A 142 -11.37 1.94 17.64
CA VAL A 142 -12.41 2.98 17.66
C VAL A 142 -12.55 3.59 16.27
N LYS A 143 -13.75 4.09 15.94
CA LYS A 143 -14.02 4.65 14.60
C LYS A 143 -14.06 6.17 14.59
N ASN A 144 -14.29 6.80 15.74
CA ASN A 144 -14.45 8.24 15.82
C ASN A 144 -13.76 8.84 17.05
N ARG A 145 -13.55 10.16 16.99
CA ARG A 145 -12.89 10.92 18.06
C ARG A 145 -13.59 10.74 19.40
N THR A 146 -14.93 10.77 19.42
CA THR A 146 -15.72 10.65 20.64
C THR A 146 -15.51 9.29 21.33
N GLN A 147 -15.52 8.20 20.56
CA GLN A 147 -15.22 6.85 21.05
C GLN A 147 -13.78 6.74 21.56
N ALA A 148 -12.82 7.37 20.88
CA ALA A 148 -11.44 7.43 21.37
C ALA A 148 -11.35 8.11 22.74
N LEU A 149 -12.06 9.24 22.92
CA LEU A 149 -12.14 9.95 24.19
C LEU A 149 -12.82 9.12 25.29
N GLU A 150 -13.95 8.50 24.96
CA GLU A 150 -14.70 7.63 25.89
C GLU A 150 -13.84 6.45 26.34
N LYS A 151 -13.15 5.79 25.40
CA LYS A 151 -12.26 4.66 25.69
C LYS A 151 -11.04 5.08 26.50
N ALA A 152 -10.44 6.24 26.20
CA ALA A 152 -9.34 6.80 26.99
C ALA A 152 -9.75 7.13 28.43
N ASN A 153 -10.95 7.71 28.60
CA ASN A 153 -11.54 7.99 29.92
C ASN A 153 -11.83 6.70 30.71
N ARG A 154 -12.43 5.70 30.06
CA ARG A 154 -12.73 4.40 30.66
C ARG A 154 -11.47 3.69 31.17
N LEU A 155 -10.39 3.79 30.40
CA LEU A 155 -9.11 3.17 30.71
C LEU A 155 -8.19 4.06 31.58
N LYS A 156 -8.63 5.26 31.94
CA LYS A 156 -7.87 6.27 32.72
C LYS A 156 -6.47 6.53 32.14
N LEU A 157 -6.33 6.53 30.82
CA LEU A 157 -5.03 6.65 30.13
C LEU A 157 -4.49 8.09 30.11
N THR A 158 -5.34 9.08 30.39
CA THR A 158 -4.96 10.49 30.36
C THR A 158 -5.54 11.22 31.57
N PRO A 159 -4.84 12.24 32.09
CA PRO A 159 -5.42 13.16 33.07
C PRO A 159 -6.74 13.74 32.52
N GLN A 160 -7.77 13.73 33.35
CA GLN A 160 -9.17 13.88 32.95
C GLN A 160 -9.43 15.13 32.09
N ALA A 161 -10.06 14.92 30.93
CA ALA A 161 -10.43 15.91 29.92
C ALA A 161 -11.62 16.83 30.28
N ASN A 162 -12.22 16.65 31.45
CA ASN A 162 -13.58 17.13 31.71
C ASN A 162 -13.69 18.65 31.96
N SER A 163 -12.58 19.40 31.93
CA SER A 163 -12.55 20.84 32.24
C SER A 163 -12.40 21.78 31.02
N TYR A 164 -12.13 21.28 29.81
CA TYR A 164 -11.84 22.14 28.64
C TYR A 164 -12.95 22.23 27.58
N PHE A 165 -13.98 21.38 27.64
CA PHE A 165 -15.10 21.40 26.68
C PHE A 165 -15.96 22.69 26.78
N GLY A 166 -15.76 23.52 27.82
CA GLY A 166 -16.46 24.79 28.01
C GLY A 166 -15.69 26.07 27.64
N MET A 167 -14.46 26.01 27.11
CA MET A 167 -13.60 27.22 26.96
C MET A 167 -13.08 27.54 25.55
N LYS A 168 -13.47 26.80 24.50
CA LYS A 168 -13.15 27.21 23.12
C LYS A 168 -14.34 27.88 22.45
N SER A 169 -14.43 29.19 22.63
CA SER A 169 -15.20 30.08 21.75
C SER A 169 -14.81 29.82 20.28
N PRO A 170 -15.77 29.86 19.34
CA PRO A 170 -15.48 29.71 17.92
C PRO A 170 -14.58 30.87 17.49
N LYS A 171 -13.31 30.55 17.16
CA LYS A 171 -12.49 31.51 16.44
C LYS A 171 -13.07 31.65 15.03
N SER A 172 -13.72 32.79 14.83
CA SER A 172 -14.01 33.43 13.56
C SER A 172 -12.93 33.11 12.52
N GLY A 173 -13.30 32.26 11.57
CA GLY A 173 -12.57 32.01 10.34
C GLY A 173 -13.32 32.71 9.23
N ASN A 174 -12.91 33.94 8.98
CA ASN A 174 -13.32 34.82 7.89
C ASN A 174 -13.31 34.06 6.54
N PHE A 175 -14.49 33.72 6.02
CA PHE A 175 -14.69 33.52 4.58
C PHE A 175 -15.26 34.82 4.02
N GLY A 176 -14.33 35.75 3.74
CA GLY A 176 -14.62 36.91 2.91
C GLY A 176 -14.52 36.49 1.45
N THR A 177 -15.63 36.69 0.73
CA THR A 177 -15.82 36.92 -0.72
C THR A 177 -15.05 36.05 -1.71
#